data_AF-R9ASH5-F1
#
_entry.id   AF-R9ASH5-F1
#
_cell.length_a   1.000
_cell.length_b   1.000
_cell.length_c   1.000
_cell.angle_alpha   90.00
_cell.angle_beta   90.00
_cell.angle_gamma   90.00
#
_symmetry.space_group_name_H-M   'P 1'
#
loop_
_entity.id
_entity.type
_entity.pdbx_description
1 polymer ?
#
loop_
_entity_poly.entity_id
_entity_poly.type
_entity_poly.pdbx_seq_one_letter_code
_entity_poly.pdbx_strand_id
1 'polypeptide(L)' 'MLKQEIALSEQELKIVQEVQKQLGLASVEETIEFLARERIQEKLLNLAGDEVKRKRHL' A
#
# COMPACT_ATOMS: atom_id res chain seq x y z
N MET A 1 -7.06 8.87 -15.21
CA MET A 1 -6.97 7.95 -14.05
C MET A 1 -7.39 6.57 -14.52
N LEU A 2 -6.55 5.56 -14.35
CA LEU A 2 -6.94 4.16 -14.55
C LEU A 2 -7.90 3.80 -13.40
N LYS A 3 -9.15 3.48 -13.72
CA LYS A 3 -10.10 2.95 -12.74
C LYS A 3 -9.98 1.42 -12.76
N GLN A 4 -9.41 0.86 -11.70
CA GLN A 4 -9.35 -0.58 -11.51
C GLN A 4 -10.48 -0.97 -10.57
N GLU A 5 -11.33 -1.90 -10.97
CA GLU A 5 -12.33 -2.48 -10.08
C GLU A 5 -11.64 -3.46 -9.13
N ILE A 6 -11.95 -3.32 -7.83
CA ILE A 6 -11.41 -4.18 -6.76
C ILE A 6 -12.61 -4.75 -6.03
N ALA A 7 -12.73 -6.07 -6.03
CA ALA A 7 -13.69 -6.77 -5.20
C ALA A 7 -13.01 -7.10 -3.86
N LEU A 8 -13.58 -6.59 -2.77
CA LEU A 8 -13.17 -6.93 -1.41
C LEU A 8 -14.20 -7.90 -0.83
N SER A 9 -13.72 -8.92 -0.12
CA SER A 9 -14.57 -9.71 0.77
C SER A 9 -15.08 -8.84 1.94
N GLU A 10 -16.13 -9.30 2.62
CA GLU A 10 -16.69 -8.59 3.78
C GLU A 10 -15.64 -8.37 4.89
N GLN A 11 -14.76 -9.35 5.09
CA GLN A 11 -13.68 -9.26 6.07
C GLN A 11 -12.63 -8.22 5.66
N GLU A 12 -12.20 -8.22 4.40
CA GLU A 12 -11.24 -7.24 3.89
C GLU A 12 -11.81 -5.83 3.96
N LEU A 13 -13.08 -5.66 3.58
CA LEU A 13 -13.76 -4.36 3.69
C LEU A 13 -13.80 -3.86 5.13
N LYS A 14 -14.09 -4.74 6.10
CA LYS A 14 -14.11 -4.38 7.52
C LYS A 14 -12.74 -3.90 7.99
N ILE A 15 -11.67 -4.60 7.61
CA ILE A 15 -10.28 -4.21 7.93
C ILE A 15 -9.98 -2.83 7.34
N VAL A 16 -10.32 -2.60 6.07
CA VAL A 16 -10.08 -1.31 5.41
C VAL A 16 -10.87 -0.18 6.10
N GLN A 17 -12.09 -0.43 6.54
CA GLN A 17 -12.87 0.56 7.30
C GLN A 17 -12.29 0.86 8.69
N GLU A 18 -11.70 -0.14 9.37
CA GLU A 18 -11.00 0.10 10.64
C GLU A 18 -9.76 0.97 10.42
N VAL A 19 -8.98 0.69 9.38
CA VAL A 19 -7.82 1.50 8.99
C VAL A 19 -8.25 2.91 8.57
N GLN A 20 -9.33 3.04 7.78
CA GLN A 20 -9.90 4.33 7.39
C GLN A 20 -10.20 5.20 8.62
N LYS A 21 -10.84 4.63 9.65
CA LYS A 21 -11.16 5.34 10.89
C LYS A 21 -9.92 5.74 11.67
N GLN A 22 -8.90 4.88 11.71
CA GLN A 22 -7.64 5.17 12.40
C GLN A 22 -6.86 6.29 11.72
N LEU A 23 -6.89 6.34 10.39
CA LEU A 23 -6.19 7.35 9.59
C LEU A 23 -7.00 8.63 9.36
N GLY A 24 -8.31 8.60 9.64
CA GLY A 24 -9.21 9.74 9.43
C GLY A 24 -9.48 10.07 7.96
N LEU A 25 -9.42 9.07 7.07
CA LEU A 25 -9.57 9.25 5.62
C LEU A 25 -11.05 9.30 5.20
N ALA A 26 -11.34 10.05 4.13
CA ALA A 26 -12.69 10.39 3.73
C ALA A 26 -13.43 9.22 3.07
N SER A 27 -12.72 8.32 2.39
CA SER A 27 -13.34 7.16 1.74
C SER A 27 -12.48 5.89 1.78
N VAL A 28 -13.12 4.77 1.46
CA VAL A 28 -12.45 3.46 1.31
C VAL A 28 -11.46 3.50 0.15
N GLU A 29 -11.82 4.16 -0.96
CA GLU A 29 -10.93 4.33 -2.12
C GLU A 29 -9.68 5.12 -1.77
N GLU A 30 -9.81 6.23 -1.04
CA GLU A 30 -8.67 7.01 -0.57
C GLU A 30 -7.78 6.17 0.37
N THR A 31 -8.39 5.35 1.22
CA THR A 31 -7.66 4.43 2.11
C THR A 31 -6.89 3.39 1.31
N ILE A 32 -7.49 2.79 0.29
CA ILE A 32 -6.82 1.82 -0.58
C ILE A 32 -5.67 2.49 -1.35
N GLU A 33 -5.86 3.70 -1.86
CA GLU A 33 -4.82 4.44 -2.56
C GLU A 33 -3.65 4.77 -1.64
N PHE A 34 -3.94 5.23 -0.42
CA PHE A 34 -2.93 5.49 0.61
C PHE A 34 -2.10 4.23 0.90
N LEU A 35 -2.78 3.11 1.21
CA LEU A 35 -2.11 1.84 1.52
C LEU A 35 -1.28 1.31 0.34
N ALA A 36 -1.78 1.45 -0.89
CA ALA A 36 -1.05 1.04 -2.09
C ALA A 36 0.23 1.87 -2.27
N ARG A 37 0.17 3.19 -2.05
CA ARG A 37 1.34 4.08 -2.14
C ARG A 37 2.41 3.71 -1.11
N GLU A 38 2.02 3.52 0.16
CA GLU A 38 2.94 3.10 1.22
C GLU A 38 3.62 1.77 0.84
N ARG A 39 2.84 0.80 0.35
CA ARG A 39 3.37 -0.50 -0.05
C ARG A 39 4.36 -0.42 -1.22
N ILE A 40 4.12 0.47 -2.18
CA ILE A 40 5.03 0.72 -3.30
C ILE A 40 6.33 1.34 -2.77
N GLN A 41 6.24 2.35 -1.90
CA GLN A 41 7.42 3.00 -1.32
C GLN A 41 8.28 2.00 -0.53
N GLU A 42 7.68 1.16 0.33
CA GLU A 42 8.40 0.10 1.03
C GLU A 42 9.14 -0.84 0.07
N LYS A 43 8.46 -1.28 -1.01
CA LYS A 43 9.07 -2.17 -2.01
C LYS A 43 10.23 -1.50 -2.73
N LEU A 44 10.11 -0.22 -3.08
CA LEU A 44 11.18 0.55 -3.71
C LEU A 44 12.39 0.70 -2.80
N LEU A 45 12.17 1.01 -1.51
CA LEU A 45 13.24 1.12 -0.52
C LEU A 45 13.97 -0.21 -0.32
N ASN A 46 13.22 -1.32 -0.24
CA ASN A 46 13.80 -2.66 -0.14
C ASN A 46 14.65 -3.00 -1.38
N LEU A 47 14.14 -2.73 -2.58
CA LEU A 47 14.87 -2.95 -3.83
C LEU A 47 16.17 -2.14 -3.88
N ALA A 48 16.11 -0.85 -3.50
CA ALA A 48 17.29 0.00 -3.45
C ALA A 48 18.32 -0.51 -2.43
N GLY A 49 17.86 -0.93 -1.24
CA GLY A 49 18.74 -1.52 -0.22
C GLY A 49 19.41 -2.81 -0.69
N ASP A 50 18.66 -3.68 -1.37
CA ASP A 50 19.19 -4.93 -1.92
C ASP A 50 20.16 -4.70 -3.09
N GLU A 51 19.96 -3.64 -3.88
CA GLU A 51 20.90 -3.24 -4.93
C GLU A 51 22.21 -2.71 -4.33
N VAL A 52 22.14 -1.87 -3.29
CA VAL A 52 23.33 -1.36 -2.58
C VAL A 52 24.14 -2.50 -1.97
N LYS A 53 23.48 -3.49 -1.35
CA LYS A 53 24.15 -4.69 -0.80
C LYS A 53 24.88 -5.48 -1.89
N ARG A 54 24.23 -5.72 -3.04
CA ARG A 54 24.84 -6.44 -4.17
C ARG A 54 26.09 -5.74 -4.73
N LYS A 55 26.07 -4.41 -4.84
CA LYS A 55 27.22 -3.62 -5.30
C LYS A 55 28.39 -3.57 -4.30
N ARG A 56 28.14 -3.83 -3.01
CA ARG A 56 29.17 -3.82 -1.95
C ARG A 56 29.94 -5.14 -1.80
N HIS A 57 29.40 -6.23 -2.33
CA HIS A 57 30.01 -7.57 -2.29
C HIS A 57 30.75 -7.94 -3.59
N LEU A 58 30.89 -6.98 -4.52
CA LEU A 58 31.72 -7.05 -5.73
C LEU A 58 32.93 -6.13 -5.54
#